data_AF-A0A382KCY2-F1
#
_entry.id   AF-A0A382KCY2-F1
#
_cell.length_a   1.000
_cell.length_b   1.000
_cell.length_c   1.000
_cell.angle_alpha   90.00
_cell.angle_beta   90.00
_cell.angle_gamma   90.00
#
_symmetry.space_group_name_H-M   'P 1'
#
loop_
_entity.id
_entity.type
_entity.pdbx_description
1 polymer ?
#
loop_
_entity_poly.entity_id
_entity_poly.type
_entity_poly.pdbx_seq_one_letter_code
_entity_poly.pdbx_strand_id
1 'polypeptide(L)'
;MPGVGAIHTDEIRPTLAPLEKELGIDLMNNTLGSVGKREFSGDIDVALQIDTDKIPEFVERLKKSSQILDIAKSSVIMTKVKIADFDKSKEDGRPRTGYVQVDFMPGDPDWLKTYYHSPNEKDSQYKGVYRNIMIASIAGNINIEDSEEKIDDGRPLQSKRFMWSPRDGLVRVLRRPVPKKSGQGYTKKNNNKIIAGPWKTADEIAKNLGLDNGDDLDSYETLVKVIKKNLSNEDQKAIFTAFADNYTIKGLGIPPELQQYDQGEL
;
A
#
# COMPACT_ATOMS: atom_id res chain seq x y z
N MET A 1 -1.72 2.28 17.50
CA MET A 1 -1.56 1.74 18.87
C MET A 1 -1.84 2.84 19.91
N PRO A 2 -2.48 2.59 21.07
CA PRO A 2 -2.77 3.66 22.03
C PRO A 2 -1.53 4.39 22.57
N GLY A 3 -1.60 5.72 22.65
CA GLY A 3 -0.55 6.56 23.26
C GLY A 3 0.72 6.73 22.42
N VAL A 4 0.69 6.38 21.13
CA VAL A 4 1.71 6.78 20.15
C VAL A 4 1.31 8.10 19.49
N GLY A 5 2.27 8.81 18.90
CA GLY A 5 2.07 10.07 18.21
C GLY A 5 3.10 10.28 17.09
N ALA A 6 3.02 11.43 16.45
CA ALA A 6 3.88 11.76 15.32
C ALA A 6 5.36 11.95 15.72
N ILE A 7 6.25 11.54 14.81
CA ILE A 7 7.70 11.68 14.92
C ILE A 7 8.21 12.67 13.87
N HIS A 8 9.13 13.54 14.27
CA HIS A 8 9.79 14.48 13.35
C HIS A 8 10.96 13.79 12.63
N THR A 9 11.25 14.18 11.39
CA THR A 9 12.27 13.53 10.54
C THR A 9 13.64 13.41 11.21
N ASP A 10 14.12 14.47 11.89
CA ASP A 10 15.40 14.45 12.62
C ASP A 10 15.44 13.46 13.80
N GLU A 11 14.29 13.04 14.34
CA GLU A 11 14.19 12.12 15.48
C GLU A 11 14.17 10.65 15.03
N ILE A 12 13.95 10.38 13.73
CA ILE A 12 13.82 9.02 13.19
C ILE A 12 15.12 8.24 13.37
N ARG A 13 16.25 8.77 12.91
CA ARG A 13 17.54 8.07 12.99
C ARG A 13 18.01 7.85 14.42
N PRO A 14 17.96 8.85 15.34
CA PRO A 14 18.23 8.63 16.76
C PRO A 14 17.35 7.55 17.39
N THR A 15 16.09 7.44 16.96
CA THR A 15 15.14 6.45 17.48
C THR A 15 15.44 5.05 16.95
N LEU A 16 15.70 4.91 15.64
CA LEU A 16 15.89 3.61 15.00
C LEU A 16 17.28 3.02 15.22
N ALA A 17 18.35 3.82 15.26
CA ALA A 17 19.72 3.28 15.31
C ALA A 17 20.00 2.37 16.53
N PRO A 18 19.55 2.70 17.77
CA PRO A 18 19.71 1.79 18.90
C PRO A 18 18.87 0.52 18.78
N LEU A 19 17.64 0.63 18.24
CA LEU A 19 16.75 -0.52 18.02
C LEU A 19 17.31 -1.44 16.94
N GLU A 20 17.79 -0.89 15.84
CA GLU A 20 18.50 -1.60 14.76
C GLU A 20 19.69 -2.37 15.30
N LYS A 21 20.51 -1.74 16.17
CA LYS A 21 21.65 -2.41 16.81
C LYS A 21 21.23 -3.55 17.74
N GLU A 22 20.19 -3.38 18.54
CA GLU A 22 19.69 -4.43 19.45
C GLU A 22 19.09 -5.62 18.68
N LEU A 23 18.35 -5.32 17.60
CA LEU A 23 17.71 -6.34 16.78
C LEU A 23 18.69 -6.98 15.78
N GLY A 24 19.77 -6.30 15.38
CA GLY A 24 20.65 -6.78 14.32
C GLY A 24 19.93 -6.89 12.97
N ILE A 25 19.01 -5.97 12.69
CA ILE A 25 18.27 -5.87 11.42
C ILE A 25 18.40 -4.45 10.93
N ASP A 26 18.71 -4.26 9.65
CA ASP A 26 18.70 -2.95 8.99
C ASP A 26 17.28 -2.39 8.97
N LEU A 27 17.02 -1.39 9.82
CA LEU A 27 15.74 -0.71 9.91
C LEU A 27 15.74 0.53 9.03
N MET A 28 16.80 1.33 9.11
CA MET A 28 16.88 2.63 8.42
C MET A 28 16.73 2.48 6.91
N ASN A 29 17.46 1.56 6.27
CA ASN A 29 17.39 1.40 4.82
C ASN A 29 16.14 0.65 4.37
N ASN A 30 15.43 0.00 5.30
CA ASN A 30 14.20 -0.73 5.04
C ASN A 30 12.94 0.04 5.45
N THR A 31 13.08 1.31 5.83
CA THR A 31 11.93 2.21 5.99
C THR A 31 11.11 2.31 4.71
N LEU A 32 9.80 2.40 4.87
CA LEU A 32 8.82 2.41 3.78
C LEU A 32 8.03 3.73 3.78
N GLY A 33 7.23 3.94 2.73
CA GLY A 33 6.28 5.04 2.73
C GLY A 33 6.95 6.42 2.71
N SER A 34 6.41 7.29 3.57
CA SER A 34 6.84 8.69 3.71
C SER A 34 7.91 8.90 4.78
N VAL A 35 8.36 7.84 5.47
CA VAL A 35 9.37 7.94 6.53
C VAL A 35 10.63 8.61 5.98
N GLY A 36 11.06 9.71 6.59
CA GLY A 36 12.21 10.51 6.15
C GLY A 36 12.00 11.34 4.87
N LYS A 37 10.85 11.22 4.19
CA LYS A 37 10.50 11.99 2.99
C LYS A 37 9.57 13.17 3.27
N ARG A 38 8.93 13.16 4.44
CA ARG A 38 8.08 14.23 4.97
C ARG A 38 8.64 14.71 6.30
N GLU A 39 8.37 15.96 6.65
CA GLU A 39 8.84 16.55 7.91
C GLU A 39 8.39 15.74 9.14
N PHE A 40 7.14 15.25 9.12
CA PHE A 40 6.58 14.42 10.18
C PHE A 40 5.97 13.13 9.64
N SER A 41 6.24 12.01 10.33
CA SER A 41 5.61 10.71 10.08
C SER A 41 4.66 10.34 11.22
N GLY A 42 3.56 9.65 10.91
CA GLY A 42 2.60 9.20 11.95
C GLY A 42 3.08 7.95 12.68
N ASP A 43 3.80 7.12 11.94
CA ASP A 43 4.36 5.82 12.28
C ASP A 43 5.64 5.63 11.45
N ILE A 44 6.35 4.53 11.72
CA ILE A 44 7.52 4.09 10.96
C ILE A 44 7.24 2.67 10.48
N ASP A 45 6.93 2.53 9.20
CA ASP A 45 6.88 1.23 8.54
C ASP A 45 8.29 0.77 8.13
N VAL A 46 8.64 -0.47 8.46
CA VAL A 46 9.92 -1.09 8.11
C VAL A 46 9.66 -2.45 7.45
N ALA A 47 10.18 -2.64 6.25
CA ALA A 47 10.17 -3.95 5.61
C ALA A 47 11.03 -4.94 6.40
N LEU A 48 10.48 -6.14 6.60
CA LEU A 48 11.13 -7.23 7.30
C LEU A 48 11.23 -8.44 6.39
N GLN A 49 12.43 -8.71 5.89
CA GLN A 49 12.73 -9.95 5.17
C GLN A 49 12.74 -11.11 6.18
N ILE A 50 11.63 -11.83 6.28
CA ILE A 50 11.46 -12.96 7.19
C ILE A 50 10.50 -13.99 6.63
N ASP A 51 10.82 -15.28 6.83
CA ASP A 51 9.91 -16.37 6.48
C ASP A 51 8.73 -16.44 7.45
N THR A 52 7.58 -16.88 6.95
CA THR A 52 6.32 -16.86 7.72
C THR A 52 6.40 -17.71 8.99
N ASP A 53 7.09 -18.85 8.94
CA ASP A 53 7.30 -19.75 10.09
C ASP A 53 8.26 -19.18 11.14
N LYS A 54 9.07 -18.16 10.78
CA LYS A 54 9.99 -17.46 11.69
C LYS A 54 9.38 -16.24 12.38
N ILE A 55 8.21 -15.79 11.93
CA ILE A 55 7.48 -14.66 12.55
C ILE A 55 7.26 -14.87 14.06
N PRO A 56 6.83 -16.04 14.57
CA PRO A 56 6.65 -16.24 16.01
C PRO A 56 7.95 -16.06 16.80
N GLU A 57 9.08 -16.56 16.29
CA GLU A 57 10.39 -16.41 16.92
C GLU A 57 10.82 -14.94 16.98
N PHE A 58 10.61 -14.19 15.91
CA PHE A 58 10.91 -12.77 15.86
C PHE A 58 10.07 -11.95 16.85
N VAL A 59 8.78 -12.28 17.00
CA VAL A 59 7.91 -11.64 18.01
C VAL A 59 8.43 -11.89 19.43
N GLU A 60 8.88 -13.11 19.75
CA GLU A 60 9.50 -13.39 21.05
C GLU A 60 10.81 -12.64 21.26
N ARG A 61 11.56 -12.36 20.19
CA ARG A 61 12.75 -11.51 20.26
C ARG A 61 12.38 -10.06 20.55
N LEU A 62 11.32 -9.53 19.92
CA LEU A 62 10.82 -8.17 20.21
C LEU A 62 10.35 -8.03 21.65
N LYS A 63 9.67 -9.04 22.22
CA LYS A 63 9.23 -9.02 23.64
C LYS A 63 10.39 -8.94 24.64
N LYS A 64 11.59 -9.35 24.24
CA LYS A 64 12.81 -9.31 25.06
C LYS A 64 13.62 -8.03 24.84
N SER A 65 13.27 -7.21 23.86
CA SER A 65 13.95 -5.94 23.61
C SER A 65 13.65 -4.96 24.74
N SER A 66 14.68 -4.24 25.18
CA SER A 66 14.58 -3.14 26.12
C SER A 66 14.00 -1.85 25.51
N GLN A 67 13.96 -1.78 24.18
CA GLN A 67 13.51 -0.63 23.40
C GLN A 67 12.02 -0.70 23.03
N ILE A 68 11.44 -1.91 23.03
CA ILE A 68 10.03 -2.16 22.69
C ILE A 68 9.17 -2.14 23.96
N LEU A 69 8.21 -1.21 24.01
CA LEU A 69 7.36 -0.98 25.18
C LEU A 69 6.00 -1.68 25.11
N ASP A 70 5.52 -1.93 23.90
CA ASP A 70 4.27 -2.62 23.64
C ASP A 70 4.33 -3.29 22.26
N ILE A 71 3.58 -4.38 22.09
CA ILE A 71 3.51 -5.16 20.85
C ILE A 71 2.07 -5.58 20.61
N ALA A 72 1.59 -5.32 19.40
CA ALA A 72 0.34 -5.87 18.90
C ALA A 72 0.54 -6.49 17.52
N LYS A 73 -0.14 -7.61 17.28
CA LYS A 73 -0.03 -8.35 16.01
C LYS A 73 -1.36 -8.31 15.25
N SER A 74 -1.29 -7.94 13.99
CA SER A 74 -2.36 -8.05 13.01
C SER A 74 -1.83 -8.78 11.77
N SER A 75 -2.04 -8.24 10.57
CA SER A 75 -1.26 -8.59 9.36
C SER A 75 0.19 -8.10 9.42
N VAL A 76 0.47 -7.10 10.27
CA VAL A 76 1.82 -6.57 10.55
C VAL A 76 2.15 -6.74 12.04
N ILE A 77 3.42 -6.56 12.40
CA ILE A 77 3.86 -6.56 13.81
C ILE A 77 4.05 -5.10 14.23
N MET A 78 3.09 -4.57 14.97
CA MET A 78 3.13 -3.19 15.44
C MET A 78 3.84 -3.13 16.78
N THR A 79 4.70 -2.15 16.97
CA THR A 79 5.41 -1.94 18.24
C THR A 79 5.37 -0.49 18.70
N LYS A 80 5.46 -0.28 20.00
CA LYS A 80 5.62 1.06 20.60
C LYS A 80 7.07 1.29 21.00
N VAL A 81 7.65 2.37 20.49
CA VAL A 81 9.05 2.75 20.75
C VAL A 81 9.09 4.18 21.29
N LYS A 82 9.97 4.44 22.27
CA LYS A 82 10.21 5.81 22.77
C LYS A 82 11.00 6.60 21.72
N ILE A 83 10.55 7.81 21.41
CA ILE A 83 11.24 8.71 20.50
C ILE A 83 12.51 9.22 21.18
N ALA A 84 13.66 9.01 20.55
CA ALA A 84 14.93 9.59 20.99
C ALA A 84 15.02 11.05 20.57
N ASP A 85 15.66 11.89 21.40
CA ASP A 85 15.80 13.33 21.19
C ASP A 85 14.45 14.06 20.97
N PHE A 86 13.39 13.55 21.61
CA PHE A 86 12.04 14.09 21.46
C PHE A 86 11.96 15.57 21.83
N ASP A 87 11.62 16.40 20.84
CA ASP A 87 11.41 17.82 21.03
C ASP A 87 9.92 18.15 20.91
N LYS A 88 9.26 18.41 22.05
CA LYS A 88 7.84 18.72 22.10
C LYS A 88 7.47 20.04 21.40
N SER A 89 8.44 20.92 21.12
CA SER A 89 8.17 22.20 20.46
C SER A 89 7.89 22.08 18.96
N LYS A 90 8.32 20.99 18.30
CA LYS A 90 7.98 20.73 16.89
C LYS A 90 6.55 20.20 16.79
N GLU A 91 5.74 20.70 15.86
CA GLU A 91 4.34 20.30 15.73
C GLU A 91 3.82 20.47 14.29
N ASP A 92 2.91 19.60 13.87
CA ASP A 92 2.17 19.67 12.61
C ASP A 92 0.64 19.53 12.82
N GLY A 93 0.19 19.76 14.06
CA GLY A 93 -1.20 19.60 14.50
C GLY A 93 -1.59 18.18 14.91
N ARG A 94 -0.75 17.15 14.65
CA ARG A 94 -0.99 15.80 15.15
C ARG A 94 -0.48 15.64 16.58
N PRO A 95 -1.08 14.76 17.40
CA PRO A 95 -0.59 14.48 18.73
C PRO A 95 0.86 13.99 18.74
N ARG A 96 1.69 14.55 19.63
CA ARG A 96 3.08 14.12 19.86
C ARG A 96 3.26 13.69 21.31
N THR A 97 3.48 12.40 21.53
CA THR A 97 3.44 11.78 22.86
C THR A 97 4.82 11.41 23.42
N GLY A 98 5.88 11.59 22.64
CA GLY A 98 7.21 11.05 22.94
C GLY A 98 7.34 9.55 22.63
N TYR A 99 6.33 8.94 22.02
CA TYR A 99 6.33 7.55 21.58
C TYR A 99 5.82 7.46 20.14
N VAL A 100 6.44 6.60 19.34
CA VAL A 100 6.06 6.34 17.95
C VAL A 100 5.71 4.86 17.78
N GLN A 101 4.84 4.58 16.82
CA GLN A 101 4.59 3.22 16.36
C GLN A 101 5.66 2.82 15.32
N VAL A 102 6.34 1.71 15.53
CA VAL A 102 7.23 1.09 14.53
C VAL A 102 6.62 -0.23 14.09
N ASP A 103 6.26 -0.31 12.82
CA ASP A 103 5.57 -1.44 12.21
C ASP A 103 6.55 -2.27 11.38
N PHE A 104 6.72 -3.54 11.75
CA PHE A 104 7.48 -4.48 10.94
C PHE A 104 6.54 -5.16 9.95
N MET A 105 6.82 -4.97 8.66
CA MET A 105 6.03 -5.46 7.54
C MET A 105 6.73 -6.67 6.90
N PRO A 106 6.29 -7.91 7.15
CA PRO A 106 6.90 -9.09 6.54
C PRO A 106 6.78 -9.06 5.02
N GLY A 107 7.91 -9.18 4.32
CA GLY A 107 7.94 -9.23 2.86
C GLY A 107 9.30 -8.87 2.28
N ASP A 108 9.37 -8.96 0.96
CA ASP A 108 10.52 -8.56 0.14
C ASP A 108 10.72 -7.03 0.23
N PRO A 109 11.82 -6.53 0.84
CA PRO A 109 12.01 -5.10 1.06
C PRO A 109 11.99 -4.26 -0.22
N ASP A 110 12.56 -4.76 -1.32
CA ASP A 110 12.61 -4.01 -2.58
C ASP A 110 11.21 -3.88 -3.18
N TRP A 111 10.43 -4.96 -3.10
CA TRP A 111 9.04 -4.92 -3.52
C TRP A 111 8.18 -4.02 -2.64
N LEU A 112 8.32 -4.12 -1.31
CA LEU A 112 7.54 -3.30 -0.38
C LEU A 112 7.88 -1.81 -0.53
N LYS A 113 9.14 -1.45 -0.82
CA LYS A 113 9.53 -0.07 -1.16
C LYS A 113 8.83 0.43 -2.42
N THR A 114 8.68 -0.42 -3.43
CA THR A 114 7.97 -0.09 -4.67
C THR A 114 6.46 0.05 -4.44
N TYR A 115 5.87 -0.90 -3.71
CA TYR A 115 4.43 -0.93 -3.43
C TYR A 115 4.00 0.24 -2.53
N TYR A 116 4.73 0.46 -1.44
CA TYR A 116 4.48 1.55 -0.49
C TYR A 116 5.23 2.84 -0.84
N HIS A 117 5.70 3.00 -2.08
CA HIS A 117 6.37 4.24 -2.47
C HIS A 117 5.49 5.46 -2.19
N SER A 118 6.08 6.46 -1.54
CA SER A 118 5.52 7.79 -1.41
C SER A 118 6.48 8.78 -2.05
N PRO A 119 5.97 9.72 -2.88
CA PRO A 119 6.76 10.83 -3.36
C PRO A 119 7.18 11.76 -2.20
N ASN A 120 8.18 12.61 -2.44
CA ASN A 120 8.54 13.68 -1.51
C ASN A 120 7.40 14.72 -1.45
N GLU A 121 7.23 15.39 -0.31
CA GLU A 121 6.20 16.43 -0.15
C GLU A 121 6.37 17.63 -1.10
N LYS A 122 7.59 17.88 -1.58
CA LYS A 122 7.86 18.93 -2.57
C LYS A 122 7.39 18.55 -3.98
N ASP A 123 7.31 17.25 -4.26
CA ASP A 123 6.97 16.74 -5.59
C ASP A 123 5.48 16.44 -5.72
N SER A 124 4.80 16.13 -4.60
CA SER A 124 3.37 15.82 -4.57
C SER A 124 2.75 16.20 -3.23
N GLN A 125 1.60 16.89 -3.31
CA GLN A 125 0.77 17.17 -2.14
C GLN A 125 0.13 15.89 -1.59
N TYR A 126 -0.17 14.93 -2.48
CA TYR A 126 -0.81 13.67 -2.11
C TYR A 126 0.19 12.68 -1.50
N LYS A 127 -0.30 11.89 -0.55
CA LYS A 127 0.46 10.78 0.06
C LYS A 127 0.52 9.59 -0.90
N GLY A 128 1.51 8.71 -0.72
CA GLY A 128 1.68 7.48 -1.53
C GLY A 128 0.44 6.58 -1.62
N VAL A 129 -0.50 6.66 -0.68
CA VAL A 129 -1.79 5.95 -0.75
C VAL A 129 -2.64 6.34 -1.98
N TYR A 130 -2.61 7.61 -2.41
CA TYR A 130 -3.32 8.06 -3.62
C TYR A 130 -2.72 7.40 -4.86
N ARG A 131 -1.40 7.45 -4.98
CA ARG A 131 -0.64 6.75 -6.01
C ARG A 131 -0.96 5.26 -6.03
N ASN A 132 -0.86 4.59 -4.88
CA ASN A 132 -1.06 3.15 -4.76
C ASN A 132 -2.49 2.72 -5.15
N ILE A 133 -3.51 3.48 -4.73
CA ILE A 133 -4.90 3.21 -5.11
C ILE A 133 -5.13 3.50 -6.59
N MET A 134 -4.52 4.56 -7.15
CA MET A 134 -4.62 4.83 -8.59
C MET A 134 -4.03 3.68 -9.42
N ILE A 135 -2.85 3.14 -9.07
CA ILE A 135 -2.27 1.96 -9.73
C ILE A 135 -3.23 0.75 -9.63
N ALA A 136 -3.81 0.52 -8.45
CA ALA A 136 -4.79 -0.54 -8.26
C ALA A 136 -6.05 -0.33 -9.13
N SER A 137 -6.51 0.92 -9.30
CA SER A 137 -7.63 1.29 -10.17
C SER A 137 -7.29 1.06 -11.65
N ILE A 138 -6.07 1.38 -12.10
CA ILE A 138 -5.61 1.06 -13.46
C ILE A 138 -5.65 -0.46 -13.67
N ALA A 139 -4.91 -1.21 -12.85
CA ALA A 139 -4.85 -2.67 -12.94
C ALA A 139 -6.24 -3.33 -12.84
N GLY A 140 -7.15 -2.71 -12.11
CA GLY A 140 -8.48 -3.23 -11.87
C GLY A 140 -9.47 -3.03 -13.01
N ASN A 141 -9.20 -2.13 -13.96
CA ASN A 141 -10.18 -1.68 -14.96
C ASN A 141 -9.71 -1.82 -16.40
N ILE A 142 -8.41 -1.98 -16.67
CA ILE A 142 -7.91 -2.14 -18.04
C ILE A 142 -7.73 -3.61 -18.43
N ASN A 143 -7.77 -3.87 -19.74
CA ASN A 143 -7.47 -5.16 -20.33
C ASN A 143 -8.24 -6.29 -19.65
N ILE A 144 -9.52 -6.14 -19.32
CA ILE A 144 -10.30 -7.22 -18.70
C ILE A 144 -10.84 -8.15 -19.79
N GLU A 145 -10.63 -9.45 -19.64
CA GLU A 145 -11.23 -10.47 -20.51
C GLU A 145 -12.20 -11.31 -19.69
N ASP A 146 -13.49 -10.98 -19.77
CA ASP A 146 -14.56 -11.69 -19.09
C ASP A 146 -15.15 -12.80 -19.97
N SER A 147 -15.56 -13.90 -19.34
CA SER A 147 -16.38 -14.92 -20.02
C SER A 147 -17.77 -14.37 -20.31
N GLU A 148 -18.36 -14.81 -21.43
CA GLU A 148 -19.76 -14.51 -21.76
C GLU A 148 -20.73 -15.05 -20.68
N GLU A 149 -20.43 -16.24 -20.15
CA GLU A 149 -21.19 -16.83 -19.06
C GLU A 149 -21.09 -16.00 -17.78
N LYS A 150 -22.24 -15.72 -17.18
CA LYS A 150 -22.39 -14.99 -15.92
C LYS A 150 -23.14 -15.82 -14.89
N ILE A 151 -22.84 -15.56 -13.63
CA ILE A 151 -23.58 -16.13 -12.50
C ILE A 151 -24.78 -15.25 -12.17
N ASP A 152 -25.69 -15.72 -11.31
CA ASP A 152 -26.95 -15.05 -10.98
C ASP A 152 -26.81 -13.59 -10.51
N ASP A 153 -25.66 -13.22 -9.93
CA ASP A 153 -25.37 -11.85 -9.47
C ASP A 153 -24.73 -10.94 -10.55
N GLY A 154 -24.66 -11.41 -11.79
CA GLY A 154 -24.14 -10.68 -12.94
C GLY A 154 -22.62 -10.74 -13.11
N ARG A 155 -21.86 -11.30 -12.17
CA ARG A 155 -20.41 -11.49 -12.34
C ARG A 155 -20.11 -12.53 -13.42
N PRO A 156 -19.03 -12.37 -14.18
CA PRO A 156 -18.58 -13.39 -15.13
C PRO A 156 -18.10 -14.64 -14.39
N LEU A 157 -18.28 -15.81 -15.00
CA LEU A 157 -17.80 -17.08 -14.48
C LEU A 157 -16.27 -17.14 -14.44
N GLN A 158 -15.61 -16.47 -15.39
CA GLN A 158 -14.17 -16.29 -15.44
C GLN A 158 -13.82 -14.86 -15.87
N SER A 159 -12.78 -14.29 -15.25
CA SER A 159 -12.26 -12.99 -15.62
C SER A 159 -10.73 -13.03 -15.61
N LYS A 160 -10.09 -12.79 -16.76
CA LYS A 160 -8.64 -12.51 -16.78
C LYS A 160 -8.45 -11.03 -16.60
N ARG A 161 -7.68 -10.65 -15.59
CA ARG A 161 -7.45 -9.24 -15.24
C ARG A 161 -6.12 -9.05 -14.54
N PHE A 162 -5.64 -7.81 -14.49
CA PHE A 162 -4.53 -7.49 -13.61
C PHE A 162 -4.98 -7.43 -12.15
N MET A 163 -4.01 -7.63 -11.26
CA MET A 163 -4.13 -7.46 -9.82
C MET A 163 -2.84 -6.85 -9.30
N TRP A 164 -2.97 -5.74 -8.58
CA TRP A 164 -1.89 -5.07 -7.85
C TRP A 164 -1.84 -5.64 -6.43
N SER A 165 -0.74 -6.34 -6.08
CA SER A 165 -0.65 -7.12 -4.83
C SER A 165 0.57 -6.71 -3.99
N PRO A 166 0.41 -6.43 -2.68
CA PRO A 166 1.54 -6.17 -1.78
C PRO A 166 2.46 -7.39 -1.63
N ARG A 167 1.98 -8.59 -1.99
CA ARG A 167 2.76 -9.83 -1.91
C ARG A 167 3.34 -10.24 -3.26
N ASP A 168 2.53 -10.15 -4.31
CA ASP A 168 2.79 -10.85 -5.57
C ASP A 168 3.26 -9.93 -6.70
N GLY A 169 3.40 -8.62 -6.49
CA GLY A 169 3.70 -7.72 -7.62
C GLY A 169 2.44 -7.23 -8.33
N LEU A 170 2.64 -6.63 -9.51
CA LEU A 170 1.60 -6.64 -10.53
C LEU A 170 1.56 -8.05 -11.14
N VAL A 171 0.38 -8.66 -11.16
CA VAL A 171 0.18 -9.99 -11.74
C VAL A 171 -1.06 -10.01 -12.62
N ARG A 172 -1.06 -10.91 -13.60
CA ARG A 172 -2.28 -11.29 -14.31
C ARG A 172 -2.91 -12.48 -13.60
N VAL A 173 -4.20 -12.41 -13.31
CA VAL A 173 -4.94 -13.48 -12.64
C VAL A 173 -6.10 -13.97 -13.49
N LEU A 174 -6.36 -15.27 -13.40
CA LEU A 174 -7.64 -15.87 -13.74
C LEU A 174 -8.50 -15.89 -12.48
N ARG A 175 -9.49 -15.00 -12.44
CA ARG A 175 -10.43 -14.85 -11.34
C ARG A 175 -11.69 -15.68 -11.60
N ARG A 176 -12.16 -16.41 -10.59
CA ARG A 176 -13.45 -17.12 -10.65
C ARG A 176 -14.26 -16.93 -9.36
N PRO A 177 -15.60 -16.82 -9.42
CA PRO A 177 -16.43 -16.86 -8.24
C PRO A 177 -16.25 -18.19 -7.49
N VAL A 178 -16.21 -18.16 -6.15
CA VAL A 178 -16.03 -19.37 -5.34
C VAL A 178 -17.39 -20.09 -5.22
N PRO A 179 -17.52 -21.37 -5.65
CA PRO A 179 -18.75 -22.12 -5.52
C PRO A 179 -19.19 -22.28 -4.05
N LYS A 180 -20.50 -22.32 -3.80
CA LYS A 180 -21.02 -22.68 -2.47
C LYS A 180 -20.73 -24.15 -2.18
N LYS A 181 -20.51 -24.49 -0.90
CA LYS A 181 -20.30 -25.89 -0.46
C LYS A 181 -21.49 -26.82 -0.79
N SER A 182 -22.69 -26.25 -0.94
CA SER A 182 -23.90 -26.98 -1.35
C SER A 182 -23.86 -27.44 -2.81
N GLY A 183 -22.90 -26.99 -3.62
CA GLY A 183 -22.83 -27.26 -5.05
C GLY A 183 -23.78 -26.41 -5.91
N GLN A 184 -24.64 -25.60 -5.29
CA GLN A 184 -25.59 -24.72 -5.99
C GLN A 184 -25.20 -23.24 -5.81
N GLY A 185 -24.85 -22.60 -6.92
CA GLY A 185 -24.50 -21.19 -6.98
C GLY A 185 -23.14 -20.85 -6.35
N TYR A 186 -22.90 -19.54 -6.21
CA TYR A 186 -21.59 -19.00 -5.82
C TYR A 186 -21.68 -18.12 -4.57
N THR A 187 -20.55 -18.01 -3.87
CA THR A 187 -20.38 -17.07 -2.75
C THR A 187 -20.01 -15.68 -3.27
N LYS A 188 -20.05 -14.65 -2.43
CA LYS A 188 -19.54 -13.31 -2.75
C LYS A 188 -18.01 -13.26 -2.97
N LYS A 189 -17.28 -14.32 -2.61
CA LYS A 189 -15.83 -14.38 -2.75
C LYS A 189 -15.43 -14.77 -4.17
N ASN A 190 -14.24 -14.34 -4.57
CA ASN A 190 -13.54 -14.83 -5.75
C ASN A 190 -12.26 -15.54 -5.34
N ASN A 191 -11.82 -16.53 -6.12
CA ASN A 191 -10.45 -17.01 -6.09
C ASN A 191 -9.67 -16.42 -7.27
N ASN A 192 -8.37 -16.24 -7.09
CA ASN A 192 -7.47 -15.73 -8.14
C ASN A 192 -6.36 -16.76 -8.33
N LYS A 193 -6.20 -17.27 -9.55
CA LYS A 193 -5.02 -18.04 -9.96
C LYS A 193 -4.09 -17.12 -10.74
N ILE A 194 -2.85 -16.94 -10.30
CA ILE A 194 -1.85 -16.19 -11.08
C ILE A 194 -1.57 -16.93 -12.39
N ILE A 195 -1.62 -16.21 -13.51
CA ILE A 195 -1.39 -16.76 -14.86
C ILE A 195 -0.26 -16.03 -15.62
N ALA A 196 0.19 -14.86 -15.15
CA ALA A 196 1.40 -14.19 -15.64
C ALA A 196 1.93 -13.20 -14.58
N GLY A 197 3.17 -12.75 -14.76
CA GLY A 197 3.95 -12.03 -13.75
C GLY A 197 4.76 -12.99 -12.86
N PRO A 198 5.28 -12.54 -11.71
CA PRO A 198 5.12 -11.21 -11.14
C PRO A 198 5.98 -10.14 -11.82
N TRP A 199 5.42 -8.97 -12.09
CA TRP A 199 6.16 -7.78 -12.50
C TRP A 199 6.36 -6.88 -11.29
N LYS A 200 7.63 -6.60 -10.96
CA LYS A 200 8.00 -5.92 -9.72
C LYS A 200 8.79 -4.63 -9.94
N THR A 201 9.37 -4.42 -11.13
CA THR A 201 10.06 -3.18 -11.44
C THR A 201 9.09 -2.13 -12.00
N ALA A 202 9.41 -0.85 -11.78
CA ALA A 202 8.56 0.25 -12.24
C ALA A 202 8.31 0.21 -13.76
N ASP A 203 9.35 -0.07 -14.55
CA ASP A 203 9.23 -0.16 -16.01
C ASP A 203 8.39 -1.35 -16.48
N GLU A 204 8.54 -2.52 -15.84
CA GLU A 204 7.70 -3.68 -16.16
C GLU A 204 6.24 -3.40 -15.85
N ILE A 205 5.96 -2.74 -14.72
CA ILE A 205 4.60 -2.37 -14.31
C ILE A 205 4.02 -1.37 -15.31
N ALA A 206 4.74 -0.29 -15.61
CA ALA A 206 4.32 0.73 -16.56
C ALA A 206 3.99 0.13 -17.93
N LYS A 207 4.89 -0.70 -18.47
CA LYS A 207 4.70 -1.38 -19.74
C LYS A 207 3.44 -2.25 -19.75
N ASN A 208 3.20 -3.05 -18.71
CA ASN A 208 2.03 -3.92 -18.65
C ASN A 208 0.71 -3.15 -18.45
N LEU A 209 0.78 -1.95 -17.87
CA LEU A 209 -0.37 -1.07 -17.65
C LEU A 209 -0.61 -0.07 -18.79
N GLY A 210 0.17 -0.12 -19.88
CA GLY A 210 0.03 0.80 -21.01
C GLY A 210 0.50 2.24 -20.74
N LEU A 211 1.45 2.39 -19.82
CA LEU A 211 2.08 3.67 -19.47
C LEU A 211 3.41 3.84 -20.24
N ASP A 212 4.08 4.98 -20.12
CA ASP A 212 5.32 5.24 -20.87
C ASP A 212 6.51 4.51 -20.24
N ASN A 213 6.75 4.70 -18.93
CA ASN A 213 7.86 4.10 -18.19
C ASN A 213 7.65 4.19 -16.66
N GLY A 214 8.64 3.74 -15.88
CA GLY A 214 8.57 3.72 -14.43
C GLY A 214 8.36 5.08 -13.76
N ASP A 215 8.79 6.20 -14.37
CA ASP A 215 8.64 7.54 -13.79
C ASP A 215 7.17 7.96 -13.69
N ASP A 216 6.31 7.46 -14.57
CA ASP A 216 4.87 7.70 -14.52
C ASP A 216 4.24 7.19 -13.21
N LEU A 217 4.87 6.20 -12.60
CA LEU A 217 4.42 5.61 -11.36
C LEU A 217 4.90 6.40 -10.15
N ASP A 218 5.54 7.57 -10.23
CA ASP A 218 6.08 8.23 -9.04
C ASP A 218 4.98 8.76 -8.09
N SER A 219 4.04 9.55 -8.61
CA SER A 219 3.02 10.25 -7.83
C SER A 219 1.59 10.03 -8.36
N TYR A 220 0.61 10.58 -7.65
CA TYR A 220 -0.77 10.62 -8.15
C TYR A 220 -0.86 11.46 -9.43
N GLU A 221 -0.17 12.60 -9.44
CA GLU A 221 -0.19 13.57 -10.52
C GLU A 221 0.44 13.01 -11.80
N THR A 222 1.56 12.28 -11.70
CA THR A 222 2.19 11.60 -12.85
C THR A 222 1.27 10.54 -13.43
N LEU A 223 0.60 9.75 -12.57
CA LEU A 223 -0.37 8.75 -12.99
C LEU A 223 -1.56 9.36 -13.72
N VAL A 224 -2.18 10.42 -13.18
CA VAL A 224 -3.30 11.12 -13.84
C VAL A 224 -2.87 11.65 -15.21
N LYS A 225 -1.68 12.23 -15.30
CA LYS A 225 -1.13 12.76 -16.56
C LYS A 225 -0.98 11.66 -17.61
N VAL A 226 -0.34 10.53 -17.27
CA VAL A 226 -0.13 9.45 -18.24
C VAL A 226 -1.44 8.73 -18.60
N ILE A 227 -2.38 8.56 -17.65
CA ILE A 227 -3.69 7.97 -17.93
C ILE A 227 -4.42 8.80 -18.99
N LYS A 228 -4.45 10.13 -18.83
CA LYS A 228 -5.08 11.05 -19.80
C LYS A 228 -4.38 11.06 -21.15
N LYS A 229 -3.07 10.82 -21.16
CA LYS A 229 -2.24 10.81 -22.38
C LYS A 229 -2.42 9.52 -23.18
N ASN A 230 -2.39 8.36 -22.52
CA ASN A 230 -2.20 7.07 -23.18
C ASN A 230 -3.47 6.21 -23.24
N LEU A 231 -4.40 6.35 -22.30
CA LEU A 231 -5.55 5.44 -22.19
C LEU A 231 -6.80 6.00 -22.86
N SER A 232 -7.70 5.11 -23.29
CA SER A 232 -8.95 5.48 -23.95
C SER A 232 -9.87 6.27 -23.00
N ASN A 233 -10.78 7.09 -23.53
CA ASN A 233 -11.74 7.83 -22.70
C ASN A 233 -12.61 6.90 -21.84
N GLU A 234 -12.89 5.68 -22.31
CA GLU A 234 -13.62 4.65 -21.57
C GLU A 234 -12.81 4.14 -20.38
N ASP A 235 -11.54 3.78 -20.61
CA ASP A 235 -10.62 3.35 -19.55
C ASP A 235 -10.41 4.47 -18.52
N GLN A 236 -10.18 5.70 -18.97
CA GLN A 236 -10.02 6.86 -18.10
C GLN A 236 -11.23 7.02 -17.16
N LYS A 237 -12.45 6.94 -17.72
CA LYS A 237 -13.67 7.03 -16.91
C LYS A 237 -13.76 5.89 -15.90
N ALA A 238 -13.52 4.65 -16.32
CA ALA A 238 -13.58 3.49 -15.42
C ALA A 238 -12.53 3.58 -14.28
N ILE A 239 -11.30 3.98 -14.61
CA ILE A 239 -10.20 4.11 -13.65
C ILE A 239 -10.48 5.23 -12.65
N PHE A 240 -10.86 6.43 -13.13
CA PHE A 240 -11.10 7.57 -12.25
C PHE A 240 -12.36 7.40 -11.39
N THR A 241 -13.40 6.74 -11.91
CA THR A 241 -14.55 6.33 -11.09
C THR A 241 -14.13 5.33 -10.02
N ALA A 242 -13.41 4.25 -10.38
CA ALA A 242 -12.95 3.28 -9.39
C ALA A 242 -12.04 3.89 -8.31
N PHE A 243 -11.24 4.90 -8.69
CA PHE A 243 -10.42 5.67 -7.76
C PHE A 243 -11.26 6.55 -6.83
N ALA A 244 -12.18 7.35 -7.38
CA ALA A 244 -13.03 8.27 -6.62
C ALA A 244 -14.00 7.52 -5.68
N ASP A 245 -14.51 6.37 -6.11
CA ASP A 245 -15.41 5.52 -5.31
C ASP A 245 -14.69 4.71 -4.23
N ASN A 246 -13.35 4.71 -4.21
CA ASN A 246 -12.60 3.99 -3.19
C ASN A 246 -12.85 4.62 -1.80
N TYR A 247 -13.31 3.80 -0.85
CA TYR A 247 -13.61 4.24 0.52
C TYR A 247 -12.45 4.97 1.20
N THR A 248 -11.21 4.53 1.00
CA THR A 248 -10.03 5.20 1.57
C THR A 248 -9.83 6.58 0.94
N ILE A 249 -10.02 6.72 -0.37
CA ILE A 249 -9.94 8.03 -1.04
C ILE A 249 -11.06 8.95 -0.57
N LYS A 250 -12.30 8.45 -0.44
CA LYS A 250 -13.42 9.21 0.13
C LYS A 250 -13.10 9.73 1.53
N GLY A 251 -12.52 8.89 2.39
CA GLY A 251 -12.11 9.28 3.74
C GLY A 251 -10.95 10.28 3.80
N LEU A 252 -10.04 10.26 2.82
CA LEU A 252 -8.90 11.19 2.74
C LEU A 252 -9.22 12.49 1.98
N GLY A 253 -10.27 12.48 1.16
CA GLY A 253 -10.66 13.57 0.28
C GLY A 253 -10.31 13.27 -1.19
N ILE A 254 -11.33 13.33 -2.05
CA ILE A 254 -11.17 13.13 -3.50
C ILE A 254 -10.49 14.37 -4.10
N PRO A 255 -9.42 14.21 -4.91
CA PRO A 255 -8.77 15.31 -5.62
C PRO A 255 -9.79 16.12 -6.45
N PRO A 256 -9.76 17.47 -6.40
CA PRO A 256 -10.77 18.32 -7.05
C PRO A 256 -11.06 17.97 -8.51
N GLU A 257 -10.02 17.67 -9.28
CA GLU A 257 -10.11 17.31 -10.70
C GLU A 257 -10.79 15.97 -10.98
N LEU A 258 -10.94 15.11 -9.96
CA LEU A 258 -11.62 13.82 -10.07
C LEU A 258 -12.97 13.76 -9.33
N GLN A 259 -13.41 14.85 -8.70
CA GLN A 259 -14.70 14.88 -7.98
C GLN A 259 -15.90 14.53 -8.88
N GLN A 260 -15.84 14.89 -10.16
CA GLN A 260 -16.88 14.56 -11.13
C GLN A 260 -17.06 13.05 -11.38
N TYR A 261 -16.12 12.21 -10.94
CA TYR A 261 -16.17 10.76 -11.09
C TYR A 261 -16.70 10.05 -9.84
N ASP A 262 -16.94 10.78 -8.74
CA ASP A 262 -17.61 10.23 -7.55
C ASP A 262 -19.07 9.93 -7.88
N GLN A 263 -19.47 8.67 -7.74
CA GLN A 263 -20.86 8.27 -7.98
C GLN A 263 -21.77 8.53 -6.78
N GLY A 264 -21.24 9.12 -5.69
CA GLY A 264 -21.97 9.30 -4.44
C GLY A 264 -22.20 7.97 -3.72
N GLU A 265 -22.82 8.01 -2.54
CA GLU A 265 -23.44 6.81 -1.98
C GLU A 265 -24.74 6.52 -2.75
N LEU A 266 -24.83 5.34 -3.37
CA LEU A 266 -26.10 4.69 -3.71
C LEU A 266 -26.73 4.09 -2.46
#